data_AF-A0A3D3L9B9-F1
#
_entry.id   AF-A0A3D3L9B9-F1
#
_cell.length_a   1.000
_cell.length_b   1.000
_cell.length_c   1.000
_cell.angle_alpha   90.00
_cell.angle_beta   90.00
_cell.angle_gamma   90.00
#
_symmetry.space_group_name_H-M   'P 1'
#
loop_
_entity.id
_entity.type
_entity.pdbx_description
1 polymer ?
#
loop_
_entity_poly.entity_id
_entity_poly.type
_entity_poly.pdbx_seq_one_letter_code
_entity_poly.pdbx_strand_id
1 'polypeptide(L)'
;MTTNNGFTPGLEGVVAAETALSHVDGLKGELIIAGFPLAELAAKATFEEATYLLWHGRLPTQTELDDLKQELAALRPLPSATLNLLREAAQVHTTPMDALRMAAATLDLGSSHTDPVTTGKMVVARVATIVASYHRLRQGQPLLTPDATLGHAANYLYLLTGERPSEARVRGLETYFNTVIDHSLNASTFAARVIVATQTDLVSAITGAIGALKGPLHGGAPGPALETVFEIGSADRAEAVLQAKLDAGERLMGFGHRVYKVRDPRAEVLGAAAADLLVEQILCNERGVPRHPKLVMTAGVWRPAATAAASRAG
;
A
#
# COMPACT_ATOMS: atom_id res chain seq x y z
N MET A 1 17.49 -41.29 15.40
CA MET A 1 17.37 -40.23 16.43
C MET A 1 17.61 -38.90 15.73
N THR A 2 16.56 -38.17 15.39
CA THR A 2 16.67 -36.81 14.82
C THR A 2 16.89 -35.83 15.97
N THR A 3 18.10 -35.28 16.05
CA THR A 3 18.43 -34.20 16.99
C THR A 3 17.63 -32.95 16.60
N ASN A 4 16.62 -32.61 17.40
CA ASN A 4 15.97 -31.31 17.29
C ASN A 4 16.93 -30.25 17.86
N ASN A 5 17.81 -29.71 17.02
CA ASN A 5 18.93 -28.86 17.44
C ASN A 5 18.51 -27.42 17.78
N GLY A 6 17.22 -27.16 18.08
CA GLY A 6 16.67 -25.84 18.38
C GLY A 6 16.67 -24.83 17.22
N PHE A 7 17.25 -25.18 16.06
CA PHE A 7 17.30 -24.32 14.88
C PHE A 7 15.97 -24.33 14.13
N THR A 8 15.42 -23.15 13.87
CA THR A 8 14.18 -22.96 13.11
C THR A 8 14.43 -22.09 11.88
N PRO A 9 14.58 -22.70 10.67
CA PRO A 9 14.76 -21.95 9.43
C PRO A 9 13.65 -20.91 9.22
N GLY A 10 14.01 -19.66 8.89
CA GLY A 10 13.04 -18.60 8.61
C GLY A 10 12.16 -18.16 9.79
N LEU A 11 12.46 -18.64 11.02
CA LEU A 11 11.71 -18.34 12.25
C LEU A 11 10.22 -18.74 12.18
N GLU A 12 9.87 -19.76 11.39
CA GLU A 12 8.49 -20.24 11.29
C GLU A 12 7.99 -20.79 12.64
N GLY A 13 6.86 -20.26 13.12
CA GLY A 13 6.29 -20.65 14.43
C GLY A 13 7.02 -20.07 15.65
N VAL A 14 8.08 -19.28 15.47
CA VAL A 14 8.81 -18.64 16.57
C VAL A 14 8.14 -17.33 16.97
N VAL A 15 7.74 -17.21 18.23
CA VAL A 15 7.27 -15.94 18.80
C VAL A 15 8.46 -15.06 19.12
N ALA A 16 8.71 -14.05 18.29
CA ALA A 16 9.88 -13.17 18.41
C ALA A 16 9.57 -11.78 19.01
N ALA A 17 8.29 -11.43 19.20
CA ALA A 17 7.88 -10.17 19.81
C ALA A 17 6.42 -10.23 20.27
N GLU A 18 6.11 -9.42 21.28
CA GLU A 18 4.73 -9.04 21.63
C GLU A 18 4.35 -7.73 20.92
N THR A 19 3.07 -7.58 20.57
CA THR A 19 2.58 -6.37 19.88
C THR A 19 1.10 -6.13 20.19
N ALA A 20 0.71 -4.85 20.24
CA ALA A 20 -0.68 -4.40 20.30
C ALA A 20 -1.18 -3.80 18.97
N LEU A 21 -0.33 -3.76 17.93
CA LEU A 21 -0.61 -3.03 16.68
C LEU A 21 -1.52 -3.78 15.72
N SER A 22 -1.35 -5.09 15.59
CA SER A 22 -2.21 -5.90 14.73
C SER A 22 -2.26 -7.36 15.16
N HIS A 23 -3.33 -8.03 14.76
CA HIS A 23 -3.53 -9.46 14.89
C HIS A 23 -3.97 -10.04 13.55
N VAL A 24 -3.40 -11.19 13.19
CA VAL A 24 -3.74 -11.93 11.97
C VAL A 24 -4.17 -13.34 12.36
N ASP A 25 -5.43 -13.70 12.11
CA ASP A 25 -5.90 -15.08 12.17
C ASP A 25 -5.99 -15.64 10.75
N GLY A 26 -4.97 -16.40 10.35
CA GLY A 26 -4.89 -17.00 9.03
C GLY A 26 -5.92 -18.09 8.76
N LEU A 27 -6.47 -18.72 9.81
CA LEU A 27 -7.46 -19.79 9.68
C LEU A 27 -8.86 -19.22 9.51
N LYS A 28 -9.16 -18.11 10.20
CA LYS A 28 -10.45 -17.42 10.09
C LYS A 28 -10.48 -16.35 9.01
N GLY A 29 -9.33 -15.95 8.47
CA GLY A 29 -9.26 -14.86 7.49
C GLY A 29 -9.47 -13.50 8.14
N GLU A 30 -8.98 -13.32 9.37
CA GLU A 30 -9.21 -12.11 10.15
C GLU A 30 -7.94 -11.27 10.22
N LEU A 31 -8.10 -9.96 10.05
CA LEU A 31 -7.07 -8.97 10.30
C LEU A 31 -7.66 -7.88 11.18
N ILE A 32 -7.07 -7.72 12.37
CA ILE A 32 -7.38 -6.64 13.31
C ILE A 32 -6.21 -5.67 13.31
N ILE A 33 -6.50 -4.37 13.19
CA ILE A 33 -5.55 -3.27 13.32
C ILE A 33 -5.91 -2.46 14.56
N ALA A 34 -5.03 -2.47 15.57
CA ALA A 34 -5.19 -1.75 16.83
C ALA A 34 -6.59 -1.90 17.47
N GLY A 35 -7.15 -3.11 17.44
CA GLY A 35 -8.46 -3.44 17.99
C GLY A 35 -9.64 -3.33 17.03
N PHE A 36 -9.45 -2.81 15.81
CA PHE A 36 -10.50 -2.67 14.80
C PHE A 36 -10.40 -3.75 13.70
N PRO A 37 -11.51 -4.38 13.29
CA PRO A 37 -11.53 -5.22 12.10
C PRO A 37 -11.09 -4.42 10.87
N LEU A 38 -10.23 -5.00 10.03
CA LEU A 38 -9.66 -4.32 8.88
C LEU A 38 -10.73 -3.76 7.94
N ALA A 39 -11.78 -4.54 7.67
CA ALA A 39 -12.85 -4.13 6.77
C ALA A 39 -13.56 -2.86 7.25
N GLU A 40 -13.66 -2.66 8.57
CA GLU A 40 -14.25 -1.44 9.13
C GLU A 40 -13.28 -0.26 9.07
N LEU A 41 -12.03 -0.48 9.46
CA LEU A 41 -11.01 0.58 9.47
C LEU A 41 -10.74 1.08 8.04
N ALA A 42 -10.50 0.18 7.09
CA ALA A 42 -10.12 0.51 5.74
C ALA A 42 -11.23 1.26 4.97
N ALA A 43 -12.49 0.87 5.19
CA ALA A 43 -13.63 1.49 4.50
C ALA A 43 -14.00 2.88 5.06
N LYS A 44 -13.73 3.15 6.34
CA LYS A 44 -14.27 4.34 7.04
C LYS A 44 -13.22 5.37 7.42
N ALA A 45 -12.03 4.96 7.84
CA ALA A 45 -11.02 5.88 8.33
C ALA A 45 -10.29 6.57 7.17
N THR A 46 -9.92 7.82 7.36
CA THR A 46 -8.86 8.47 6.57
C THR A 46 -7.51 7.82 6.87
N PHE A 47 -6.51 8.06 6.03
CA PHE A 47 -5.18 7.52 6.27
C PHE A 47 -4.54 8.11 7.55
N GLU A 48 -4.77 9.39 7.80
CA GLU A 48 -4.29 10.09 8.99
C GLU A 48 -4.93 9.56 10.28
N GLU A 49 -6.23 9.24 10.28
CA GLU A 49 -6.88 8.58 11.44
C GLU A 49 -6.29 7.20 11.72
N ALA A 50 -6.08 6.38 10.68
CA ALA A 50 -5.49 5.06 10.83
C ALA A 50 -4.02 5.13 11.31
N THR A 51 -3.27 6.12 10.82
CA THR A 51 -1.89 6.39 11.27
C THR A 51 -1.88 6.83 12.74
N TYR A 52 -2.76 7.75 13.13
CA TYR A 52 -2.91 8.20 14.52
C TYR A 52 -3.26 7.02 15.44
N LEU A 53 -4.20 6.18 15.01
CA LEU A 53 -4.59 4.98 15.74
C LEU A 53 -3.40 4.06 16.04
N LEU A 54 -2.51 3.82 15.06
CA LEU A 54 -1.32 2.99 15.26
C LEU A 54 -0.31 3.60 16.24
N TRP A 55 -0.14 4.93 16.23
CA TRP A 55 0.80 5.59 17.13
C TRP A 55 0.27 5.79 18.55
N HIS A 56 -1.04 5.96 18.70
CA HIS A 56 -1.66 6.35 19.97
C HIS A 56 -2.56 5.28 20.59
N GLY A 57 -2.86 4.19 19.88
CA GLY A 57 -3.73 3.11 20.35
C GLY A 57 -5.21 3.51 20.46
N ARG A 58 -5.60 4.66 19.93
CA ARG A 58 -6.98 5.16 19.87
C ARG A 58 -7.19 6.07 18.67
N LEU A 59 -8.44 6.25 18.24
CA LEU A 59 -8.77 7.23 17.23
C LEU A 59 -8.55 8.68 17.75
N PRO A 60 -8.17 9.62 16.87
CA PRO A 60 -7.98 11.00 17.24
C PRO A 60 -9.32 11.71 17.51
N THR A 61 -9.27 12.75 18.34
CA THR A 61 -10.27 13.82 18.32
C THR A 61 -10.10 14.67 17.05
N GLN A 62 -11.10 15.50 16.72
CA GLN A 62 -11.01 16.37 15.54
C GLN A 62 -9.78 17.30 15.59
N THR A 63 -9.49 17.90 16.74
CA THR A 63 -8.32 18.76 16.92
C THR A 63 -7.01 18.00 16.69
N GLU A 64 -6.87 16.80 17.27
CA GLU A 64 -5.67 15.97 17.08
C GLU A 64 -5.48 15.51 15.64
N LEU A 65 -6.58 15.25 14.93
CA LEU A 65 -6.56 14.90 13.51
C LEU A 65 -6.11 16.11 12.66
N ASP A 66 -6.63 17.29 12.95
CA ASP A 66 -6.28 18.52 12.24
C ASP A 66 -4.81 18.90 12.47
N ASP A 67 -4.32 18.75 13.70
CA ASP A 67 -2.91 18.95 14.05
C ASP A 67 -2.02 17.95 13.30
N LEU A 68 -2.35 16.66 13.31
CA LEU A 68 -1.58 15.65 12.58
C LEU A 68 -1.54 15.95 11.07
N LYS A 69 -2.67 16.36 10.48
CA LYS A 69 -2.71 16.75 9.06
C LYS A 69 -1.79 17.92 8.75
N GLN A 70 -1.79 18.95 9.60
CA GLN A 70 -0.91 20.12 9.44
C GLN A 70 0.57 19.75 9.58
N GLU A 71 0.92 18.96 10.59
CA GLU A 71 2.29 18.49 10.80
C GLU A 71 2.79 17.65 9.63
N LEU A 72 1.99 16.67 9.16
CA LEU A 72 2.34 15.86 7.99
C LEU A 72 2.47 16.74 6.75
N ALA A 73 1.57 17.71 6.53
CA ALA A 73 1.64 18.64 5.42
C ALA A 73 2.93 19.45 5.40
N ALA A 74 3.35 19.98 6.56
CA ALA A 74 4.58 20.74 6.71
C ALA A 74 5.85 19.91 6.41
N LEU A 75 5.80 18.59 6.61
CA LEU A 75 6.94 17.69 6.42
C LEU A 75 7.08 17.14 4.99
N ARG A 76 6.06 17.31 4.12
CA ARG A 76 6.03 16.79 2.73
C ARG A 76 7.17 17.25 1.81
N PRO A 77 7.70 18.50 1.89
CA PRO A 77 8.78 18.95 1.03
C PRO A 77 10.04 18.09 1.18
N LEU A 78 10.70 17.78 0.06
CA LEU A 78 11.92 16.97 0.04
C LEU A 78 13.18 17.84 0.09
N PRO A 79 14.26 17.37 0.74
CA PRO A 79 15.57 18.00 0.62
C PRO A 79 16.04 18.10 -0.84
N SER A 80 16.79 19.15 -1.17
CA SER A 80 17.33 19.35 -2.52
C SER A 80 18.22 18.19 -2.97
N ALA A 81 19.01 17.61 -2.05
CA ALA A 81 19.81 16.42 -2.28
C ALA A 81 18.96 15.21 -2.70
N THR A 82 17.82 14.99 -2.04
CA THR A 82 16.87 13.93 -2.40
C THR A 82 16.33 14.14 -3.81
N LEU A 83 15.94 15.38 -4.16
CA LEU A 83 15.44 15.69 -5.50
C LEU A 83 16.51 15.50 -6.58
N ASN A 84 17.75 15.89 -6.32
CA ASN A 84 18.88 15.67 -7.24
C ASN A 84 19.12 14.17 -7.46
N LEU A 85 19.14 13.38 -6.38
CA LEU A 85 19.24 11.93 -6.46
C LEU A 85 18.14 11.32 -7.32
N LEU A 86 16.89 11.75 -7.15
CA LEU A 86 15.77 11.25 -7.96
C LEU A 86 15.89 11.62 -9.44
N ARG A 87 16.44 12.80 -9.77
CA ARG A 87 16.71 13.20 -11.16
C ARG A 87 17.77 12.29 -11.80
N GLU A 88 18.90 12.09 -11.12
CA GLU A 88 19.96 11.19 -11.58
C GLU A 88 19.43 9.75 -11.75
N ALA A 89 18.69 9.25 -10.75
CA ALA A 89 18.07 7.93 -10.79
C ALA A 89 17.08 7.78 -11.96
N ALA A 90 16.40 8.85 -12.37
CA ALA A 90 15.49 8.83 -13.51
C ALA A 90 16.25 8.81 -14.85
N GLN A 91 17.34 9.57 -14.95
CA GLN A 91 18.20 9.60 -16.14
C GLN A 91 18.84 8.23 -16.44
N VAL A 92 19.25 7.51 -15.40
CA VAL A 92 19.85 6.17 -15.54
C VAL A 92 18.82 5.03 -15.45
N HIS A 93 17.51 5.35 -15.53
CA HIS A 93 16.42 4.37 -15.53
C HIS A 93 16.42 3.39 -14.36
N THR A 94 16.72 3.88 -13.16
CA THR A 94 16.71 3.08 -11.93
C THR A 94 15.30 2.49 -11.66
N THR A 95 15.23 1.34 -11.00
CA THR A 95 13.92 0.77 -10.62
C THR A 95 13.24 1.65 -9.56
N PRO A 96 11.90 1.75 -9.53
CA PRO A 96 11.19 2.54 -8.50
C PRO A 96 11.56 2.20 -7.07
N MET A 97 11.74 0.91 -6.75
CA MET A 97 12.12 0.47 -5.41
C MET A 97 13.58 0.84 -5.06
N ASP A 98 14.49 0.81 -6.02
CA ASP A 98 15.88 1.26 -5.80
C ASP A 98 15.95 2.76 -5.60
N ALA A 99 15.23 3.53 -6.42
CA ALA A 99 15.14 4.98 -6.26
C ALA A 99 14.53 5.36 -4.91
N LEU A 100 13.45 4.69 -4.48
CA LEU A 100 12.86 4.87 -3.16
C LEU A 100 13.84 4.53 -2.04
N ARG A 101 14.52 3.38 -2.10
CA ARG A 101 15.52 2.98 -1.09
C ARG A 101 16.64 4.02 -0.97
N MET A 102 17.20 4.46 -2.10
CA MET A 102 18.29 5.45 -2.11
C MET A 102 17.82 6.81 -1.60
N ALA A 103 16.62 7.26 -2.01
CA ALA A 103 16.05 8.53 -1.54
C ALA A 103 15.67 8.48 -0.05
N ALA A 104 15.19 7.34 0.45
CA ALA A 104 14.84 7.15 1.87
C ALA A 104 16.02 7.44 2.80
N ALA A 105 17.23 7.03 2.42
CA ALA A 105 18.46 7.28 3.16
C ALA A 105 18.88 8.77 3.23
N THR A 106 18.16 9.65 2.53
CA THR A 106 18.41 11.10 2.53
C THR A 106 17.33 11.90 3.23
N LEU A 107 16.34 11.22 3.82
CA LEU A 107 15.12 11.85 4.33
C LEU A 107 15.38 12.84 5.46
N ASP A 108 16.36 12.60 6.31
CA ASP A 108 16.73 13.45 7.45
C ASP A 108 17.74 14.56 7.09
N LEU A 109 18.18 14.67 5.83
CA LEU A 109 19.09 15.75 5.44
C LEU A 109 18.45 17.13 5.71
N GLY A 110 19.20 17.96 6.46
CA GLY A 110 18.74 19.28 6.89
C GLY A 110 17.73 19.27 8.05
N SER A 111 17.45 18.10 8.62
CA SER A 111 16.65 17.95 9.85
C SER A 111 17.57 17.94 11.08
N SER A 112 17.16 18.63 12.14
CA SER A 112 17.76 18.49 13.47
C SER A 112 16.96 17.54 14.38
N HIS A 113 15.88 16.94 13.85
CA HIS A 113 15.01 16.05 14.61
C HIS A 113 15.74 14.75 14.94
N THR A 114 15.99 14.53 16.22
CA THR A 114 16.53 13.28 16.75
C THR A 114 15.45 12.40 17.38
N ASP A 115 14.24 12.94 17.57
CA ASP A 115 13.16 12.19 18.20
C ASP A 115 12.47 11.23 17.20
N PRO A 116 12.15 9.99 17.61
CA PRO A 116 11.50 9.01 16.75
C PRO A 116 10.12 9.41 16.26
N VAL A 117 9.38 10.24 17.00
CA VAL A 117 8.00 10.62 16.65
C VAL A 117 8.00 11.55 15.45
N THR A 118 8.79 12.62 15.49
CA THR A 118 8.92 13.56 14.37
C THR A 118 9.54 12.88 13.16
N THR A 119 10.52 11.99 13.38
CA THR A 119 11.13 11.22 12.28
C THR A 119 10.12 10.27 11.64
N GLY A 120 9.26 9.62 12.43
CA GLY A 120 8.16 8.80 11.93
C GLY A 120 7.17 9.58 11.06
N LYS A 121 6.74 10.76 11.53
CA LYS A 121 5.88 11.69 10.75
C LYS A 121 6.55 12.11 9.45
N MET A 122 7.84 12.44 9.51
CA MET A 122 8.63 12.84 8.34
C MET A 122 8.70 11.71 7.30
N VAL A 123 8.98 10.47 7.73
CA VAL A 123 9.03 9.31 6.84
C VAL A 123 7.68 9.11 6.14
N VAL A 124 6.57 9.11 6.90
CA VAL A 124 5.22 8.98 6.33
C VAL A 124 4.97 10.07 5.29
N ALA A 125 5.22 11.33 5.62
CA ALA A 125 4.97 12.45 4.72
C ALA A 125 5.84 12.41 3.45
N ARG A 126 7.15 12.14 3.59
CA ARG A 126 8.11 12.27 2.49
C ARG A 126 8.18 11.06 1.57
N VAL A 127 7.88 9.84 2.04
CA VAL A 127 7.86 8.64 1.18
C VAL A 127 6.83 8.82 0.05
N ALA A 128 5.64 9.34 0.35
CA ALA A 128 4.63 9.65 -0.65
C ALA A 128 5.16 10.67 -1.69
N THR A 129 5.80 11.74 -1.24
CA THR A 129 6.41 12.75 -2.14
C THR A 129 7.53 12.16 -2.99
N ILE A 130 8.38 11.27 -2.45
CA ILE A 130 9.44 10.59 -3.20
C ILE A 130 8.85 9.78 -4.34
N VAL A 131 7.86 8.93 -4.05
CA VAL A 131 7.28 8.02 -5.04
C VAL A 131 6.59 8.81 -6.16
N ALA A 132 5.80 9.83 -5.81
CA ALA A 132 5.13 10.65 -6.81
C ALA A 132 6.12 11.50 -7.64
N SER A 133 7.12 12.09 -7.01
CA SER A 133 8.18 12.84 -7.70
C SER A 133 8.93 11.96 -8.69
N TYR A 134 9.32 10.75 -8.27
CA TYR A 134 10.03 9.82 -9.14
C TYR A 134 9.17 9.32 -10.30
N HIS A 135 7.88 9.07 -10.06
CA HIS A 135 6.93 8.72 -11.11
C HIS A 135 6.87 9.78 -12.22
N ARG A 136 6.80 11.07 -11.85
CA ARG A 136 6.78 12.18 -12.81
C ARG A 136 8.09 12.33 -13.57
N LEU A 137 9.22 12.23 -12.87
CA LEU A 137 10.55 12.29 -13.49
C LEU A 137 10.74 11.18 -14.53
N ARG A 138 10.30 9.96 -14.24
CA ARG A 138 10.33 8.84 -15.20
C ARG A 138 9.47 9.06 -16.45
N GLN A 139 8.50 9.97 -16.38
CA GLN A 139 7.63 10.36 -17.50
C GLN A 139 8.08 11.66 -18.18
N GLY A 140 9.23 12.23 -17.78
CA GLY A 140 9.68 13.54 -18.29
C GLY A 140 8.78 14.70 -17.88
N GLN A 141 7.95 14.52 -16.85
CA GLN A 141 7.03 15.54 -16.35
C GLN A 141 7.70 16.41 -15.28
N PRO A 142 7.33 17.71 -15.18
CA PRO A 142 7.87 18.59 -14.15
C PRO A 142 7.42 18.13 -12.76
N LEU A 143 8.28 18.33 -11.77
CA LEU A 143 7.95 18.10 -10.37
C LEU A 143 6.84 19.06 -9.91
N LEU A 144 6.00 18.60 -8.99
CA LEU A 144 4.94 19.38 -8.38
C LEU A 144 5.26 19.64 -6.90
N THR A 145 4.84 20.80 -6.40
CA THR A 145 4.94 21.14 -4.98
C THR A 145 3.78 20.48 -4.24
N PRO A 146 4.01 19.82 -3.09
CA PRO A 146 2.93 19.29 -2.27
C PRO A 146 1.93 20.38 -1.87
N ASP A 147 0.64 20.07 -1.93
CA ASP A 147 -0.42 20.98 -1.53
C ASP A 147 -0.77 20.77 -0.05
N ALA A 148 -0.50 21.77 0.78
CA ALA A 148 -0.73 21.70 2.21
C ALA A 148 -2.22 21.65 2.61
N THR A 149 -3.13 22.00 1.71
CA THR A 149 -4.60 21.96 1.96
C THR A 149 -5.21 20.58 1.78
N LEU A 150 -4.48 19.65 1.15
CA LEU A 150 -4.95 18.30 0.87
C LEU A 150 -4.55 17.32 1.96
N GLY A 151 -5.44 16.36 2.27
CA GLY A 151 -5.10 15.16 3.04
C GLY A 151 -4.06 14.28 2.32
N HIS A 152 -3.49 13.31 3.02
CA HIS A 152 -2.34 12.53 2.56
C HIS A 152 -2.59 11.83 1.22
N ALA A 153 -3.67 11.06 1.11
CA ALA A 153 -4.04 10.35 -0.12
C ALA A 153 -4.36 11.32 -1.27
N ALA A 154 -5.09 12.41 -0.98
CA ALA A 154 -5.43 13.41 -1.99
C ALA A 154 -4.19 14.13 -2.54
N ASN A 155 -3.26 14.53 -1.65
CA ASN A 155 -1.99 15.13 -2.04
C ASN A 155 -1.15 14.16 -2.87
N TYR A 156 -1.10 12.87 -2.52
CA TYR A 156 -0.36 11.87 -3.30
C TYR A 156 -0.91 11.73 -4.72
N LEU A 157 -2.23 11.64 -4.89
CA LEU A 157 -2.88 11.60 -6.21
C LEU A 157 -2.63 12.88 -7.01
N TYR A 158 -2.71 14.05 -6.36
CA TYR A 158 -2.38 15.33 -6.96
C TYR A 158 -0.93 15.36 -7.45
N LEU A 159 0.02 14.94 -6.62
CA LEU A 159 1.44 14.88 -6.98
C LEU A 159 1.74 13.88 -8.10
N LEU A 160 0.93 12.84 -8.28
CA LEU A 160 1.07 11.92 -9.42
C LEU A 160 0.53 12.54 -10.71
N THR A 161 -0.68 13.10 -10.65
CA THR A 161 -1.47 13.44 -11.84
C THR A 161 -1.34 14.90 -12.27
N GLY A 162 -1.11 15.82 -11.34
CA GLY A 162 -1.22 17.27 -11.55
C GLY A 162 -2.63 17.82 -11.39
N GLU A 163 -3.60 16.99 -11.05
CA GLU A 163 -5.01 17.36 -10.93
C GLU A 163 -5.52 17.06 -9.51
N ARG A 164 -6.42 17.90 -8.99
CA ARG A 164 -7.09 17.60 -7.71
C ARG A 164 -7.99 16.36 -7.91
N PRO A 165 -7.83 15.30 -7.10
CA PRO A 165 -8.59 14.08 -7.27
C PRO A 165 -10.06 14.24 -6.84
N SER A 166 -10.95 13.42 -7.39
CA SER A 166 -12.32 13.28 -6.88
C SER A 166 -12.33 12.59 -5.52
N GLU A 167 -13.39 12.81 -4.74
CA GLU A 167 -13.57 12.16 -3.43
C GLU A 167 -13.52 10.64 -3.52
N ALA A 168 -14.10 10.04 -4.54
CA ALA A 168 -14.07 8.59 -4.74
C ALA A 168 -12.66 8.06 -5.03
N ARG A 169 -11.85 8.76 -5.83
CA ARG A 169 -10.41 8.42 -6.01
C ARG A 169 -9.63 8.53 -4.71
N VAL A 170 -9.89 9.57 -3.92
CA VAL A 170 -9.27 9.73 -2.58
C VAL A 170 -9.66 8.56 -1.69
N ARG A 171 -10.96 8.26 -1.57
CA ARG A 171 -11.49 7.17 -0.74
C ARG A 171 -10.95 5.81 -1.15
N GLY A 172 -10.86 5.53 -2.44
CA GLY A 172 -10.27 4.29 -2.95
C GLY A 172 -8.80 4.14 -2.55
N LEU A 173 -8.01 5.21 -2.64
CA LEU A 173 -6.62 5.19 -2.23
C LEU A 173 -6.45 5.10 -0.71
N GLU A 174 -7.25 5.80 0.08
CA GLU A 174 -7.23 5.66 1.55
C GLU A 174 -7.57 4.23 1.97
N THR A 175 -8.56 3.62 1.32
CA THR A 175 -8.89 2.20 1.54
C THR A 175 -7.70 1.31 1.23
N TYR A 176 -7.01 1.56 0.11
CA TYR A 176 -5.79 0.83 -0.23
C TYR A 176 -4.70 1.00 0.85
N PHE A 177 -4.38 2.24 1.23
CA PHE A 177 -3.34 2.51 2.24
C PHE A 177 -3.69 1.88 3.59
N ASN A 178 -4.92 2.03 4.06
CA ASN A 178 -5.37 1.45 5.33
C ASN A 178 -5.37 -0.08 5.28
N THR A 179 -5.61 -0.69 4.12
CA THR A 179 -5.56 -2.13 3.94
C THR A 179 -4.14 -2.70 4.14
N VAL A 180 -3.11 -1.93 3.79
CA VAL A 180 -1.71 -2.35 3.83
C VAL A 180 -0.89 -1.64 4.94
N ILE A 181 -1.58 -0.97 5.88
CA ILE A 181 -0.94 -0.09 6.86
C ILE A 181 -0.07 -0.85 7.87
N ASP A 182 -0.47 -2.07 8.24
CA ASP A 182 0.34 -2.99 9.02
C ASP A 182 -0.02 -4.45 8.69
N HIS A 183 0.93 -5.36 8.91
CA HIS A 183 0.69 -6.79 8.73
C HIS A 183 1.62 -7.62 9.64
N SER A 184 1.61 -7.27 10.94
CA SER A 184 2.37 -7.95 11.99
C SER A 184 3.87 -8.04 11.67
N LEU A 185 4.54 -9.09 12.15
CA LEU A 185 5.98 -9.30 12.04
C LEU A 185 6.40 -9.90 10.68
N ASN A 186 5.97 -9.29 9.58
CA ASN A 186 6.44 -9.65 8.24
C ASN A 186 7.94 -9.32 8.06
N ALA A 187 8.57 -9.79 6.98
CA ALA A 187 10.01 -9.72 6.80
C ALA A 187 10.60 -8.30 6.86
N SER A 188 9.92 -7.30 6.27
CA SER A 188 10.38 -5.91 6.31
C SER A 188 10.19 -5.28 7.69
N THR A 189 9.09 -5.57 8.38
CA THR A 189 8.88 -5.14 9.76
C THR A 189 9.92 -5.76 10.70
N PHE A 190 10.22 -7.05 10.52
CA PHE A 190 11.25 -7.73 11.29
C PHE A 190 12.64 -7.14 11.05
N ALA A 191 13.01 -6.88 9.79
CA ALA A 191 14.26 -6.20 9.44
C ALA A 191 14.37 -4.81 10.11
N ALA A 192 13.32 -4.00 10.04
CA ALA A 192 13.27 -2.70 10.72
C ALA A 192 13.53 -2.84 12.22
N ARG A 193 12.86 -3.81 12.88
CA ARG A 193 13.02 -4.05 14.33
C ARG A 193 14.41 -4.52 14.70
N VAL A 194 15.02 -5.40 13.91
CA VAL A 194 16.42 -5.84 14.13
C VAL A 194 17.37 -4.65 14.06
N ILE A 195 17.18 -3.76 13.09
CA ILE A 195 18.02 -2.56 12.93
C ILE A 195 17.85 -1.64 14.14
N VAL A 196 16.60 -1.27 14.48
CA VAL A 196 16.30 -0.40 15.65
C VAL A 196 16.77 -1.02 16.97
N ALA A 197 16.77 -2.34 17.11
CA ALA A 197 17.24 -3.02 18.33
C ALA A 197 18.74 -2.77 18.64
N THR A 198 19.51 -2.27 17.67
CA THR A 198 20.89 -1.81 17.88
C THR A 198 20.98 -0.39 18.46
N GLN A 199 19.84 0.24 18.76
CA GLN A 199 19.70 1.64 19.18
C GLN A 199 20.11 2.67 18.11
N THR A 200 20.00 2.28 16.83
CA THR A 200 20.18 3.18 15.69
C THR A 200 18.89 3.96 15.37
N ASP A 201 18.96 4.83 14.37
CA ASP A 201 17.91 5.75 13.96
C ASP A 201 16.83 5.10 13.05
N LEU A 202 15.70 5.79 12.90
CA LEU A 202 14.58 5.31 12.08
C LEU A 202 14.86 5.38 10.57
N VAL A 203 15.70 6.30 10.08
CA VAL A 203 16.02 6.39 8.65
C VAL A 203 16.83 5.17 8.21
N SER A 204 17.79 4.74 9.03
CA SER A 204 18.53 3.48 8.88
C SER A 204 17.57 2.28 8.84
N ALA A 205 16.64 2.21 9.80
CA ALA A 205 15.66 1.12 9.88
C ALA A 205 14.72 1.06 8.67
N ILE A 206 14.18 2.20 8.23
CA ILE A 206 13.28 2.29 7.08
C ILE A 206 14.00 1.98 5.78
N THR A 207 15.25 2.43 5.63
CA THR A 207 16.07 2.08 4.46
C THR A 207 16.28 0.57 4.36
N GLY A 208 16.59 -0.09 5.48
CA GLY A 208 16.70 -1.55 5.54
C GLY A 208 15.36 -2.27 5.29
N ALA A 209 14.26 -1.76 5.85
CA ALA A 209 12.92 -2.30 5.64
C ALA A 209 12.48 -2.24 4.17
N ILE A 210 12.75 -1.14 3.48
CA ILE A 210 12.50 -0.99 2.03
C ILE A 210 13.34 -2.02 1.24
N GLY A 211 14.60 -2.23 1.64
CA GLY A 211 15.46 -3.26 1.06
C GLY A 211 14.87 -4.67 1.17
N ALA A 212 14.34 -5.03 2.34
CA ALA A 212 13.65 -6.30 2.55
C ALA A 212 12.32 -6.38 1.77
N LEU A 213 11.54 -5.29 1.74
CA LEU A 213 10.26 -5.20 1.02
C LEU A 213 10.43 -5.37 -0.49
N LYS A 214 11.52 -4.86 -1.07
CA LYS A 214 11.84 -4.98 -2.50
C LYS A 214 11.94 -6.43 -2.98
N GLY A 215 12.24 -7.39 -2.10
CA GLY A 215 12.45 -8.79 -2.47
C GLY A 215 11.24 -9.41 -3.18
N PRO A 216 11.45 -10.27 -4.21
CA PRO A 216 10.36 -10.87 -4.99
C PRO A 216 9.44 -11.79 -4.17
N LEU A 217 9.95 -12.35 -3.06
CA LEU A 217 9.19 -13.19 -2.13
C LEU A 217 8.45 -12.38 -1.04
N HIS A 218 8.48 -11.05 -1.11
CA HIS A 218 7.80 -10.15 -0.17
C HIS A 218 6.97 -9.12 -0.94
N GLY A 219 7.35 -7.84 -0.95
CA GLY A 219 6.61 -6.76 -1.62
C GLY A 219 6.69 -6.75 -3.15
N GLY A 220 7.55 -7.57 -3.76
CA GLY A 220 7.67 -7.69 -5.22
C GLY A 220 6.58 -8.55 -5.89
N ALA A 221 5.76 -9.27 -5.13
CA ALA A 221 4.76 -10.21 -5.64
C ALA A 221 3.55 -9.60 -6.41
N PRO A 222 3.07 -8.36 -6.12
CA PRO A 222 1.91 -7.81 -6.82
C PRO A 222 2.14 -7.51 -8.32
N GLY A 223 3.37 -7.21 -8.74
CA GLY A 223 3.69 -6.92 -10.15
C GLY A 223 3.33 -8.09 -11.09
N PRO A 224 3.87 -9.30 -10.85
CA PRO A 224 3.53 -10.50 -11.63
C PRO A 224 2.03 -10.86 -11.65
N ALA A 225 1.28 -10.55 -10.58
CA ALA A 225 -0.17 -10.76 -10.56
C ALA A 225 -0.88 -9.83 -11.58
N LEU A 226 -0.47 -8.57 -11.67
CA LEU A 226 -0.99 -7.63 -12.68
C LEU A 226 -0.56 -8.01 -14.10
N GLU A 227 0.66 -8.51 -14.28
CA GLU A 227 1.12 -9.03 -15.57
C GLU A 227 0.23 -10.17 -16.06
N THR A 228 -0.21 -11.06 -15.16
CA THR A 228 -1.16 -12.13 -15.49
C THR A 228 -2.51 -11.56 -15.94
N VAL A 229 -3.01 -10.50 -15.30
CA VAL A 229 -4.24 -9.82 -15.73
C VAL A 229 -4.08 -9.23 -17.14
N PHE A 230 -2.94 -8.61 -17.45
CA PHE A 230 -2.66 -8.06 -18.78
C PHE A 230 -2.47 -9.17 -19.84
N GLU A 231 -1.87 -10.30 -19.48
CA GLU A 231 -1.73 -11.47 -20.35
C GLU A 231 -3.09 -12.06 -20.74
N ILE A 232 -4.00 -12.17 -19.76
CA ILE A 232 -5.40 -12.58 -19.96
C ILE A 232 -6.10 -11.62 -20.93
N GLY A 233 -6.01 -10.31 -20.67
CA GLY A 233 -6.55 -9.25 -21.53
C GLY A 233 -8.07 -9.13 -21.52
N SER A 234 -8.81 -10.22 -21.71
CA SER A 234 -10.27 -10.26 -21.72
C SER A 234 -10.82 -11.42 -20.87
N ALA A 235 -12.01 -11.23 -20.30
CA ALA A 235 -12.58 -12.16 -19.31
C ALA A 235 -12.80 -13.58 -19.87
N ASP A 236 -13.15 -13.71 -21.15
CA ASP A 236 -13.36 -14.98 -21.85
C ASP A 236 -12.07 -15.80 -22.03
N ARG A 237 -10.90 -15.16 -21.97
CA ARG A 237 -9.59 -15.84 -22.06
C ARG A 237 -9.06 -16.34 -20.72
N ALA A 238 -9.67 -15.92 -19.61
CA ALA A 238 -9.13 -16.16 -18.27
C ALA A 238 -8.96 -17.65 -17.96
N GLU A 239 -9.97 -18.46 -18.25
CA GLU A 239 -9.93 -19.90 -17.96
C GLU A 239 -8.81 -20.60 -18.74
N ALA A 240 -8.70 -20.36 -20.04
CA ALA A 240 -7.69 -20.99 -20.90
C ALA A 240 -6.25 -20.61 -20.48
N VAL A 241 -6.00 -19.34 -20.16
CA VAL A 241 -4.66 -18.87 -19.75
C VAL A 241 -4.27 -19.46 -18.39
N LEU A 242 -5.20 -19.47 -17.43
CA LEU A 242 -4.92 -20.00 -16.09
C LEU A 242 -4.72 -21.52 -16.12
N GLN A 243 -5.51 -22.25 -16.90
CA GLN A 243 -5.36 -23.70 -17.05
C GLN A 243 -4.00 -24.06 -17.66
N ALA A 244 -3.56 -23.35 -18.70
CA ALA A 244 -2.26 -23.59 -19.32
C ALA A 244 -1.09 -23.41 -18.34
N LYS A 245 -1.15 -22.40 -17.45
CA LYS A 245 -0.13 -22.18 -16.41
C LYS A 245 -0.12 -23.30 -15.37
N LEU A 246 -1.31 -23.77 -14.95
CA LEU A 246 -1.43 -24.89 -14.02
C LEU A 246 -0.88 -26.19 -14.63
N ASP A 247 -1.21 -26.47 -15.89
CA ASP A 247 -0.74 -27.65 -16.61
C ASP A 247 0.79 -27.63 -16.79
N ALA A 248 1.39 -26.43 -16.90
CA ALA A 248 2.84 -26.23 -16.93
C ALA A 248 3.51 -26.30 -15.54
N GLY A 249 2.75 -26.47 -14.46
CA GLY A 249 3.26 -26.50 -13.08
C GLY A 249 3.70 -25.12 -12.55
N GLU A 250 3.28 -24.04 -13.19
CA GLU A 250 3.57 -22.68 -12.75
C GLU A 250 2.77 -22.32 -11.48
N ARG A 251 3.33 -21.42 -10.67
CA ARG A 251 2.59 -20.83 -9.55
C ARG A 251 1.73 -19.67 -10.07
N LEU A 252 0.44 -19.67 -9.71
CA LEU A 252 -0.44 -18.55 -10.00
C LEU A 252 -0.14 -17.37 -9.06
N MET A 253 0.47 -16.32 -9.59
CA MET A 253 0.83 -15.13 -8.83
C MET A 253 -0.44 -14.42 -8.32
N GLY A 254 -0.43 -14.01 -7.05
CA GLY A 254 -1.62 -13.48 -6.36
C GLY A 254 -2.47 -14.53 -5.65
N PHE A 255 -2.15 -15.83 -5.78
CA PHE A 255 -2.80 -16.92 -5.06
C PHE A 255 -1.84 -17.57 -4.04
N GLY A 256 -2.41 -17.96 -2.88
CA GLY A 256 -1.69 -18.59 -1.78
C GLY A 256 -1.03 -17.57 -0.84
N HIS A 257 -1.08 -17.87 0.46
CA HIS A 257 -0.50 -17.01 1.50
C HIS A 257 0.12 -17.86 2.62
N ARG A 258 1.22 -17.39 3.22
CA ARG A 258 1.91 -18.14 4.29
C ARG A 258 1.01 -18.30 5.52
N VAL A 259 0.37 -17.21 5.92
CA VAL A 259 -0.56 -17.15 7.06
C VAL A 259 -1.99 -17.57 6.67
N TYR A 260 -2.67 -16.84 5.77
CA TYR A 260 -4.04 -17.19 5.36
C TYR A 260 -4.16 -18.54 4.64
N LYS A 261 -5.05 -19.40 5.17
CA LYS A 261 -5.50 -20.65 4.55
C LYS A 261 -6.89 -20.53 3.93
N VAL A 262 -7.55 -19.41 4.19
CA VAL A 262 -8.78 -18.95 3.56
C VAL A 262 -8.50 -17.71 2.70
N ARG A 263 -9.54 -17.10 2.13
CA ARG A 263 -9.41 -15.85 1.39
C ARG A 263 -8.80 -14.77 2.31
N ASP A 264 -7.83 -14.04 1.78
CA ASP A 264 -7.23 -12.91 2.48
C ASP A 264 -8.28 -11.78 2.63
N PRO A 265 -8.57 -11.30 3.85
CA PRO A 265 -9.56 -10.24 4.07
C PRO A 265 -9.21 -8.95 3.33
N ARG A 266 -7.92 -8.69 3.09
CA ARG A 266 -7.47 -7.54 2.30
C ARG A 266 -7.93 -7.61 0.86
N ALA A 267 -7.93 -8.81 0.27
CA ALA A 267 -8.34 -9.01 -1.12
C ALA A 267 -9.84 -8.73 -1.31
N GLU A 268 -10.66 -8.96 -0.29
CA GLU A 268 -12.08 -8.62 -0.31
C GLU A 268 -12.29 -7.10 -0.25
N VAL A 269 -11.66 -6.42 0.72
CA VAL A 269 -11.72 -4.96 0.88
C VAL A 269 -11.23 -4.23 -0.38
N LEU A 270 -10.10 -4.65 -0.95
CA LEU A 270 -9.56 -4.07 -2.17
C LEU A 270 -10.43 -4.37 -3.39
N GLY A 271 -11.05 -5.55 -3.44
CA GLY A 271 -11.99 -5.93 -4.50
C GLY A 271 -13.22 -5.02 -4.52
N ALA A 272 -13.79 -4.73 -3.34
CA ALA A 272 -14.91 -3.81 -3.20
C ALA A 272 -14.52 -2.38 -3.63
N ALA A 273 -13.39 -1.86 -3.13
CA ALA A 273 -12.92 -0.53 -3.50
C ALA A 273 -12.64 -0.38 -5.01
N ALA A 274 -12.10 -1.43 -5.66
CA ALA A 274 -11.89 -1.45 -7.10
C ALA A 274 -13.20 -1.44 -7.89
N ALA A 275 -14.22 -2.15 -7.41
CA ALA A 275 -15.55 -2.16 -8.03
C ALA A 275 -16.22 -0.78 -7.97
N ASP A 276 -16.15 -0.11 -6.82
CA ASP A 276 -16.72 1.24 -6.64
C ASP A 276 -16.05 2.27 -7.57
N LEU A 277 -14.72 2.21 -7.70
CA LEU A 277 -13.97 3.07 -8.63
C LEU A 277 -14.32 2.80 -10.10
N LEU A 278 -14.57 1.53 -10.46
CA LEU A 278 -14.99 1.18 -11.83
C LEU A 278 -16.37 1.76 -12.14
N VAL A 279 -17.31 1.69 -11.20
CA VAL A 279 -18.64 2.30 -11.35
C VAL A 279 -18.53 3.80 -11.53
N GLU A 280 -17.71 4.50 -10.74
CA GLU A 280 -17.44 5.93 -10.92
C GLU A 280 -16.91 6.23 -12.33
N GLN A 281 -15.92 5.47 -12.81
CA GLN A 281 -15.37 5.65 -14.15
C GLN A 281 -16.41 5.47 -15.25
N ILE A 282 -17.26 4.44 -15.15
CA ILE A 282 -18.35 4.21 -16.09
C ILE A 282 -19.33 5.41 -16.08
N LEU A 283 -19.74 5.88 -14.91
CA LEU A 283 -20.65 7.02 -14.79
C LEU A 283 -20.03 8.34 -15.26
N CYS A 284 -18.71 8.53 -15.12
CA CYS A 284 -17.99 9.68 -15.68
C CYS A 284 -17.86 9.59 -17.21
N ASN A 285 -17.68 8.38 -17.75
CA ASN A 285 -17.66 8.12 -19.19
C ASN A 285 -19.01 8.42 -19.84
N GLU A 286 -20.12 8.05 -19.19
CA GLU A 286 -21.48 8.39 -19.66
C GLU A 286 -21.77 9.89 -19.59
N ARG A 287 -21.08 10.63 -18.73
CA ARG A 287 -21.21 12.09 -18.54
C ARG A 287 -20.24 12.93 -19.38
N GLY A 288 -19.39 12.31 -20.21
CA GLY A 288 -18.50 13.02 -21.14
C GLY A 288 -17.26 13.69 -20.52
N VAL A 289 -16.81 13.23 -19.34
CA VAL A 289 -15.59 13.75 -18.68
C VAL A 289 -14.33 13.16 -19.35
N PRO A 290 -13.23 13.93 -19.57
CA PRO A 290 -12.08 13.47 -20.35
C PRO A 290 -11.35 12.24 -19.76
N ARG A 291 -10.81 11.40 -20.64
CA ARG A 291 -10.12 10.13 -20.31
C ARG A 291 -8.71 10.35 -19.73
N HIS A 292 -8.28 9.40 -18.89
CA HIS A 292 -6.86 9.08 -18.73
C HIS A 292 -6.44 8.08 -19.84
N PRO A 293 -5.36 8.30 -20.61
CA PRO A 293 -5.13 7.62 -21.90
C PRO A 293 -4.79 6.11 -21.86
N LYS A 294 -4.82 5.43 -20.70
CA LYS A 294 -4.31 4.05 -20.55
C LYS A 294 -5.30 2.99 -20.03
N LEU A 295 -6.54 3.34 -19.72
CA LEU A 295 -7.58 2.33 -19.42
C LEU A 295 -8.68 2.40 -20.48
N VAL A 296 -8.57 1.55 -21.50
CA VAL A 296 -9.68 1.21 -22.39
C VAL A 296 -10.04 -0.24 -22.09
N MET A 297 -10.96 -0.46 -21.15
CA MET A 297 -11.67 -1.73 -21.01
C MET A 297 -12.96 -1.59 -21.83
N THR A 298 -13.12 -2.43 -22.84
CA THR A 298 -14.35 -2.51 -23.64
C THR A 298 -15.48 -3.02 -22.74
N ALA A 299 -16.60 -2.31 -22.73
CA ALA A 299 -17.76 -2.61 -21.89
C ALA A 299 -18.37 -3.98 -22.25
N GLY A 300 -17.97 -5.02 -21.51
CA GLY A 300 -18.69 -6.29 -21.41
C GLY A 300 -19.60 -6.23 -20.17
N VAL A 301 -20.90 -6.37 -20.41
CA VAL A 301 -21.99 -6.19 -19.43
C VAL A 301 -21.78 -7.04 -18.17
N TRP A 302 -21.43 -6.42 -17.04
CA TRP A 302 -21.51 -7.04 -15.72
C TRP A 302 -22.94 -6.88 -15.17
N ARG A 303 -23.65 -8.00 -14.94
CA ARG A 303 -24.92 -8.02 -14.20
C ARG A 303 -24.67 -8.67 -12.84
N PRO A 304 -24.92 -7.99 -11.71
CA PRO A 304 -24.86 -8.62 -10.41
C PRO A 304 -25.98 -9.66 -10.28
N ALA A 305 -25.64 -10.85 -9.78
CA ALA A 305 -26.62 -11.89 -9.46
C ALA A 305 -27.55 -11.39 -8.35
N ALA A 306 -28.83 -11.25 -8.66
CA ALA A 306 -29.86 -10.93 -7.68
C ALA A 306 -29.99 -12.07 -6.66
N THR A 307 -29.96 -11.69 -5.39
CA THR A 307 -30.33 -12.51 -4.24
C THR A 307 -31.77 -12.98 -4.37
N ALA A 308 -31.98 -14.27 -4.65
CA ALA A 308 -33.28 -14.89 -4.58
C ALA A 308 -33.48 -15.51 -3.18
N ALA A 309 -34.16 -14.77 -2.30
CA ALA A 309 -34.78 -15.34 -1.11
C ALA A 309 -36.25 -14.88 -1.02
N ALA A 310 -37.13 -15.90 -1.01
CA ALA A 310 -38.48 -15.97 -0.45
C ALA A 310 -39.62 -15.07 -1.02
N SER A 311 -40.50 -15.71 -1.80
CA SER A 311 -41.98 -15.75 -1.65
C SER A 311 -42.50 -16.64 -2.82
N ARG A 312 -43.46 -17.56 -2.75
CA ARG A 312 -44.72 -17.76 -2.01
C ARG A 312 -45.01 -19.28 -2.03
N ALA A 313 -45.47 -19.89 -0.94
CA ALA A 313 -46.87 -20.28 -0.70
C ALA A 313 -47.59 -20.88 -1.94
N GLY A 314 -47.89 -22.19 -1.83
CA GLY A 314 -48.59 -23.03 -2.80
C GLY A 314 -48.27 -24.48 -2.52
#